data_AF-A0A388PZY5-F1
#
_entry.id   AF-A0A388PZY5-F1
#
_cell.length_a   1.000
_cell.length_b   1.000
_cell.length_c   1.000
_cell.angle_alpha   90.00
_cell.angle_beta   90.00
_cell.angle_gamma   90.00
#
_symmetry.space_group_name_H-M   'P 1'
#
loop_
_entity.id
_entity.type
_entity.pdbx_description
1 polymer ?
#
loop_
_entity_poly.entity_id
_entity_poly.type
_entity_poly.pdbx_seq_one_letter_code
_entity_poly.pdbx_strand_id
1 'polypeptide(L)'
;MAPPQNYDIASTSPAAVINSSCPPWSFMMMLAPTGDDPIDEEIAENIATDNITYPEFEEGSRWMDREMLYRALAGDSTVWLTNTDLVNFMNQETLTFTDELYQIDRMLLSIDSTLAADSVAYMNRISLIQSKNDSIISTQNFEINEKIINNYILKTMLQGVASLTDIEKEIIDTLAFSCPFLNGSGVYKARVLQASYSSSINYNDWDICHNSGVYKNGYTNPFEIGIDPLLLQALGSVGIKLYPNPASTSITIDYILKKMKQLNFHL
;
A
#
# COMPACT_ATOMS: atom_id res chain seq x y z
N MET A 1 -53.83 -11.47 27.65
CA MET A 1 -54.17 -12.15 26.39
C MET A 1 -52.89 -12.77 25.84
N ALA A 2 -52.96 -13.94 25.22
CA ALA A 2 -51.81 -14.61 24.60
C ALA A 2 -51.78 -14.38 23.07
N PRO A 3 -50.60 -14.42 22.42
CA PRO A 3 -50.46 -14.60 20.97
C PRO A 3 -50.68 -16.10 20.59
N PRO A 4 -50.89 -16.46 19.31
CA PRO A 4 -49.84 -16.54 18.27
C PRO A 4 -50.23 -15.68 17.04
N GLN A 5 -49.66 -15.73 15.83
CA GLN A 5 -48.77 -16.66 15.08
C GLN A 5 -47.78 -15.84 14.22
N ASN A 6 -46.72 -16.35 13.56
CA ASN A 6 -45.80 -17.49 13.73
C ASN A 6 -45.07 -17.69 12.38
N TYR A 7 -43.75 -17.86 12.35
CA TYR A 7 -43.07 -18.69 11.32
C TYR A 7 -41.72 -19.22 11.86
N ASP A 8 -41.79 -20.23 12.71
CA ASP A 8 -40.67 -21.16 12.94
C ASP A 8 -40.43 -22.03 11.69
N ILE A 9 -39.16 -22.16 11.29
CA ILE A 9 -38.65 -23.40 10.67
C ILE A 9 -37.27 -23.68 11.31
N ALA A 10 -37.21 -24.69 12.17
CA ALA A 10 -35.98 -25.13 12.80
C ALA A 10 -35.43 -26.42 12.13
N SER A 11 -34.15 -26.42 11.77
CA SER A 11 -33.41 -27.66 11.49
C SER A 11 -31.90 -27.53 11.79
N THR A 12 -31.57 -27.68 13.07
CA THR A 12 -30.35 -28.34 13.59
C THR A 12 -29.12 -28.45 12.67
N SER A 13 -28.13 -27.60 12.93
CA SER A 13 -26.69 -27.92 12.80
C SER A 13 -25.96 -27.13 13.90
N PRO A 14 -24.90 -27.64 14.55
CA PRO A 14 -24.14 -26.85 15.50
C PRO A 14 -23.46 -25.70 14.76
N ALA A 15 -23.95 -24.48 14.98
CA ALA A 15 -23.29 -23.28 14.47
C ALA A 15 -21.89 -23.21 15.09
N ALA A 16 -20.86 -23.48 14.28
CA ALA A 16 -19.49 -23.24 14.67
C ALA A 16 -19.37 -21.78 15.10
N VAL A 17 -18.71 -21.53 16.24
CA VAL A 17 -18.46 -20.17 16.73
C VAL A 17 -17.42 -19.54 15.82
N ILE A 18 -17.89 -18.96 14.71
CA ILE A 18 -17.08 -18.18 13.77
C ILE A 18 -16.58 -16.95 14.50
N ASN A 19 -15.36 -17.03 15.02
CA ASN A 19 -14.73 -15.94 15.75
C ASN A 19 -14.47 -14.79 14.76
N SER A 20 -15.33 -13.77 14.79
CA SER A 20 -15.35 -12.65 13.85
C SER A 20 -14.25 -11.61 14.13
N SER A 21 -13.08 -12.04 14.61
CA SER A 21 -11.98 -11.18 15.06
C SER A 21 -10.75 -11.19 14.16
N CYS A 22 -10.75 -11.96 13.07
CA CYS A 22 -9.70 -11.92 12.06
C CYS A 22 -10.12 -10.98 10.92
N PRO A 23 -9.59 -9.74 10.81
CA PRO A 23 -9.73 -8.98 9.59
C PRO A 23 -9.04 -9.72 8.44
N PRO A 24 -9.54 -9.63 7.19
CA PRO A 24 -8.83 -10.19 6.06
C PRO A 24 -7.54 -9.38 5.81
N TRP A 25 -6.38 -9.98 6.08
CA TRP A 25 -5.05 -9.38 5.91
C TRP A 25 -4.62 -9.21 4.43
N SER A 26 -5.58 -8.88 3.55
CA SER A 26 -5.42 -8.75 2.10
C SER A 26 -4.73 -7.44 1.69
N PHE A 27 -3.58 -7.14 2.30
CA PHE A 27 -2.89 -5.86 2.11
C PHE A 27 -2.14 -5.78 0.75
N MET A 28 -1.62 -6.89 0.23
CA MET A 28 -0.71 -6.88 -0.94
C MET A 28 -1.25 -6.20 -2.21
N MET A 29 -2.57 -6.17 -2.40
CA MET A 29 -3.23 -5.54 -3.57
C MET A 29 -3.16 -4.01 -3.58
N MET A 30 -2.59 -3.36 -2.55
CA MET A 30 -2.37 -1.90 -2.54
C MET A 30 -1.01 -1.46 -3.10
N LEU A 31 -0.08 -2.39 -3.38
CA LEU A 31 1.26 -2.06 -3.88
C LEU A 31 1.58 -2.70 -5.22
N ALA A 32 1.22 -3.97 -5.44
CA ALA A 32 1.21 -4.54 -6.78
C ALA A 32 -0.03 -4.01 -7.53
N PRO A 33 0.11 -3.46 -8.75
CA PRO A 33 -1.05 -3.09 -9.54
C PRO A 33 -1.97 -4.28 -9.78
N THR A 34 -3.28 -4.04 -9.68
CA THR A 34 -4.29 -5.03 -10.06
C THR A 34 -4.25 -5.29 -11.56
N GLY A 35 -4.59 -6.51 -12.00
CA GLY A 35 -4.50 -6.90 -13.42
C GLY A 35 -5.36 -6.11 -14.41
N ASP A 36 -6.18 -5.15 -13.93
CA ASP A 36 -6.89 -4.17 -14.74
C ASP A 36 -6.01 -2.99 -15.19
N ASP A 37 -4.92 -2.68 -14.46
CA ASP A 37 -3.93 -1.64 -14.74
C ASP A 37 -2.50 -2.24 -14.69
N PRO A 38 -1.95 -2.81 -15.80
CA PRO A 38 -0.61 -3.37 -15.81
C PRO A 38 0.48 -2.30 -15.63
N ILE A 39 1.66 -2.70 -15.12
CA ILE A 39 2.85 -1.82 -15.14
C ILE A 39 3.21 -1.56 -16.61
N ASP A 40 3.42 -0.28 -16.95
CA ASP A 40 3.92 0.15 -18.24
C ASP A 40 5.29 -0.48 -18.55
N GLU A 41 5.47 -1.02 -19.76
CA GLU A 41 6.65 -1.81 -20.12
C GLU A 41 7.94 -0.96 -20.12
N GLU A 42 7.87 0.31 -20.55
CA GLU A 42 9.02 1.22 -20.50
C GLU A 42 9.39 1.56 -19.05
N ILE A 43 8.41 1.78 -18.16
CA ILE A 43 8.68 1.97 -16.72
C ILE A 43 9.27 0.69 -16.09
N ALA A 44 8.73 -0.48 -16.42
CA ALA A 44 9.23 -1.77 -15.91
C ALA A 44 10.68 -2.02 -16.32
N GLU A 45 11.03 -1.81 -17.60
CA GLU A 45 12.40 -1.91 -18.09
C GLU A 45 13.33 -0.90 -17.40
N ASN A 46 12.90 0.36 -17.23
CA ASN A 46 13.72 1.39 -16.58
C ASN A 46 13.99 1.13 -15.09
N ILE A 47 13.06 0.48 -14.37
CA ILE A 47 13.29 -0.01 -12.99
C ILE A 47 14.26 -1.20 -13.02
N ALA A 48 14.00 -2.21 -13.86
CA ALA A 48 14.78 -3.44 -13.96
C ALA A 48 16.25 -3.21 -14.35
N THR A 49 16.50 -2.19 -15.18
CA THR A 49 17.83 -1.79 -15.68
C THR A 49 18.48 -0.67 -14.85
N ASP A 50 17.88 -0.28 -13.72
CA ASP A 50 18.34 0.78 -12.81
C ASP A 50 18.47 2.18 -13.44
N ASN A 51 17.88 2.40 -14.62
CA ASN A 51 17.93 3.64 -15.41
C ASN A 51 17.09 4.81 -14.82
N ILE A 52 16.17 4.56 -13.89
CA ILE A 52 15.46 5.66 -13.20
C ILE A 52 16.44 6.47 -12.33
N THR A 53 16.44 7.78 -12.54
CA THR A 53 17.18 8.75 -11.72
C THR A 53 16.26 9.35 -10.67
N TYR A 54 16.57 9.11 -9.40
CA TYR A 54 15.81 9.63 -8.25
C TYR A 54 16.46 10.92 -7.74
N PRO A 55 15.77 12.09 -7.75
CA PRO A 55 16.38 13.37 -7.36
C PRO A 55 16.60 13.50 -5.85
N GLU A 56 15.83 12.77 -5.05
CA GLU A 56 15.91 12.73 -3.59
C GLU A 56 15.68 11.28 -3.13
N PHE A 57 16.22 10.91 -1.95
CA PHE A 57 16.00 9.61 -1.29
C PHE A 57 16.18 8.39 -2.22
N GLU A 58 17.28 8.39 -2.98
CA GLU A 58 17.55 7.42 -4.04
C GLU A 58 17.44 5.96 -3.56
N GLU A 59 18.07 5.61 -2.45
CA GLU A 59 18.10 4.23 -1.93
C GLU A 59 16.70 3.70 -1.61
N GLY A 60 15.91 4.44 -0.83
CA GLY A 60 14.53 4.04 -0.46
C GLY A 60 13.54 4.10 -1.63
N SER A 61 13.73 5.06 -2.56
CA SER A 61 12.88 5.19 -3.76
C SER A 61 13.16 4.07 -4.76
N ARG A 62 14.44 3.77 -5.03
CA ARG A 62 14.89 2.64 -5.85
C ARG A 62 14.44 1.31 -5.24
N TRP A 63 14.52 1.18 -3.91
CA TRP A 63 14.04 -0.02 -3.22
C TRP A 63 12.53 -0.22 -3.39
N MET A 64 11.68 0.78 -3.13
CA MET A 64 10.22 0.59 -3.28
C MET A 64 9.79 0.40 -4.74
N ASP A 65 10.38 1.12 -5.71
CA ASP A 65 9.99 0.96 -7.12
C ASP A 65 10.46 -0.43 -7.65
N ARG A 66 11.60 -0.98 -7.18
CA ARG A 66 12.01 -2.39 -7.43
C ARG A 66 11.13 -3.40 -6.68
N GLU A 67 10.79 -3.15 -5.43
CA GLU A 67 9.90 -3.99 -4.63
C GLU A 67 8.52 -4.12 -5.31
N MET A 68 7.96 -3.00 -5.76
CA MET A 68 6.72 -2.93 -6.52
C MET A 68 6.79 -3.77 -7.80
N LEU A 69 7.86 -3.59 -8.60
CA LEU A 69 8.06 -4.37 -9.83
C LEU A 69 8.17 -5.87 -9.52
N TYR A 70 8.98 -6.26 -8.54
CA TYR A 70 9.14 -7.67 -8.16
C TYR A 70 7.81 -8.28 -7.70
N ARG A 71 7.07 -7.61 -6.81
CA ARG A 71 5.77 -8.10 -6.30
C ARG A 71 4.72 -8.25 -7.41
N ALA A 72 4.77 -7.44 -8.46
CA ALA A 72 3.92 -7.57 -9.64
C ALA A 72 4.35 -8.73 -10.56
N LEU A 73 5.63 -8.79 -10.96
CA LEU A 73 6.18 -9.82 -11.85
C LEU A 73 6.19 -11.21 -11.21
N ALA A 74 6.39 -11.32 -9.89
CA ALA A 74 6.22 -12.56 -9.13
C ALA A 74 4.75 -12.97 -8.95
N GLY A 75 3.80 -12.10 -9.32
CA GLY A 75 2.36 -12.37 -9.35
C GLY A 75 1.91 -13.05 -10.64
N ASP A 76 2.45 -12.65 -11.80
CA ASP A 76 2.19 -13.25 -13.11
C ASP A 76 3.50 -13.44 -13.92
N SER A 77 3.91 -14.69 -14.07
CA SER A 77 5.11 -15.04 -14.82
C SER A 77 4.97 -14.93 -16.34
N THR A 78 3.76 -14.78 -16.87
CA THR A 78 3.56 -14.65 -18.33
C THR A 78 3.95 -13.28 -18.87
N VAL A 79 3.99 -12.25 -18.02
CA VAL A 79 4.29 -10.87 -18.39
C VAL A 79 5.78 -10.66 -18.73
N TRP A 80 6.70 -11.24 -17.94
CA TRP A 80 8.13 -10.94 -18.06
C TRP A 80 8.96 -11.97 -18.83
N LEU A 81 8.48 -13.21 -19.01
CA LEU A 81 9.27 -14.29 -19.62
C LEU A 81 9.70 -14.05 -21.09
N THR A 82 9.14 -13.04 -21.76
CA THR A 82 9.53 -12.61 -23.11
C THR A 82 10.55 -11.46 -23.13
N ASN A 83 10.76 -10.77 -22.01
CA ASN A 83 11.62 -9.60 -21.90
C ASN A 83 12.93 -9.94 -21.17
N THR A 84 14.07 -9.80 -21.85
CA THR A 84 15.37 -10.24 -21.32
C THR A 84 15.77 -9.50 -20.04
N ASP A 85 15.46 -8.21 -19.92
CA ASP A 85 15.90 -7.41 -18.78
C ASP A 85 14.98 -7.61 -17.57
N LEU A 86 13.68 -7.83 -17.79
CA LEU A 86 12.78 -8.29 -16.72
C LEU A 86 13.14 -9.71 -16.24
N VAL A 87 13.54 -10.63 -17.14
CA VAL A 87 14.10 -11.94 -16.78
C VAL A 87 15.39 -11.78 -15.95
N ASN A 88 16.29 -10.89 -16.33
CA ASN A 88 17.52 -10.62 -15.58
C ASN A 88 17.22 -10.09 -14.18
N PHE A 89 16.34 -9.10 -14.07
CA PHE A 89 15.87 -8.53 -12.80
C PHE A 89 15.23 -9.58 -11.88
N MET A 90 14.30 -10.39 -12.40
CA MET A 90 13.66 -11.45 -11.61
C MET A 90 14.66 -12.50 -11.12
N ASN A 91 15.69 -12.84 -11.91
CA ASN A 91 16.77 -13.74 -11.48
C ASN A 91 17.74 -13.10 -10.46
N GLN A 92 17.83 -11.76 -10.41
CA GLN A 92 18.64 -11.04 -9.42
C GLN A 92 17.93 -10.87 -8.08
N GLU A 93 16.63 -10.58 -8.09
CA GLU A 93 15.82 -10.40 -6.87
C GLU A 93 15.37 -11.73 -6.23
N THR A 94 15.39 -12.84 -6.98
CA THR A 94 15.12 -14.17 -6.41
C THR A 94 16.18 -14.55 -5.37
N LEU A 95 15.72 -14.97 -4.18
CA LEU A 95 16.53 -15.17 -2.96
C LEU A 95 17.14 -13.88 -2.32
N THR A 96 16.69 -12.68 -2.70
CA THR A 96 16.98 -11.44 -1.93
C THR A 96 15.94 -11.23 -0.83
N PHE A 97 16.10 -10.18 -0.01
CA PHE A 97 15.09 -9.80 0.97
C PHE A 97 13.73 -9.42 0.33
N THR A 98 13.74 -8.93 -0.91
CA THR A 98 12.54 -8.65 -1.71
C THR A 98 11.68 -9.91 -1.91
N ASP A 99 12.31 -11.01 -2.34
CA ASP A 99 11.68 -12.33 -2.50
C ASP A 99 11.32 -12.95 -1.13
N GLU A 100 12.20 -12.85 -0.13
CA GLU A 100 11.92 -13.36 1.21
C GLU A 100 10.65 -12.75 1.82
N LEU A 101 10.48 -11.43 1.72
CA LEU A 101 9.31 -10.67 2.17
C LEU A 101 8.06 -10.96 1.31
N TYR A 102 8.20 -11.01 -0.02
CA TYR A 102 7.10 -11.42 -0.90
C TYR A 102 6.56 -12.81 -0.54
N GLN A 103 7.44 -13.79 -0.34
CA GLN A 103 7.06 -15.15 0.05
C GLN A 103 6.38 -15.20 1.44
N ILE A 104 6.83 -14.42 2.41
CA ILE A 104 6.17 -14.27 3.72
C ILE A 104 4.72 -13.82 3.53
N ASP A 105 4.49 -12.79 2.71
CA ASP A 105 3.15 -12.27 2.48
C ASP A 105 2.27 -13.22 1.66
N ARG A 106 2.82 -13.90 0.64
CA ARG A 106 2.10 -14.97 -0.07
C ARG A 106 1.70 -16.10 0.87
N MET A 107 2.48 -16.38 1.90
CA MET A 107 2.14 -17.37 2.93
C MET A 107 1.11 -16.85 3.94
N LEU A 108 1.15 -15.57 4.34
CA LEU A 108 0.09 -14.95 5.13
C LEU A 108 -1.26 -14.95 4.38
N LEU A 109 -1.28 -14.58 3.09
CA LEU A 109 -2.47 -14.67 2.23
C LEU A 109 -2.99 -16.10 2.05
N SER A 110 -2.14 -17.12 2.18
CA SER A 110 -2.56 -18.53 2.06
C SER A 110 -3.26 -19.09 3.31
N ILE A 111 -3.43 -18.28 4.36
CA ILE A 111 -4.18 -18.63 5.56
C ILE A 111 -5.67 -18.34 5.31
N ASP A 112 -6.35 -19.27 4.66
CA ASP A 112 -7.80 -19.24 4.48
C ASP A 112 -8.55 -19.81 5.71
N SER A 113 -9.88 -19.79 5.68
CA SER A 113 -10.73 -20.33 6.75
C SER A 113 -10.67 -21.85 6.89
N THR A 114 -10.17 -22.57 5.89
CA THR A 114 -9.97 -24.03 5.93
C THR A 114 -8.68 -24.35 6.69
N LEU A 115 -7.58 -23.68 6.33
CA LEU A 115 -6.28 -23.82 6.97
C LEU A 115 -6.34 -23.32 8.43
N ALA A 116 -7.04 -22.22 8.70
CA ALA A 116 -7.22 -21.70 10.06
C ALA A 116 -8.10 -22.60 10.95
N ALA A 117 -8.91 -23.50 10.39
CA ALA A 117 -9.72 -24.46 11.14
C ALA A 117 -8.93 -25.74 11.53
N ASP A 118 -7.88 -26.10 10.78
CA ASP A 118 -6.95 -27.16 11.16
C ASP A 118 -5.82 -26.58 12.02
N SER A 119 -5.89 -26.81 13.34
CA SER A 119 -4.92 -26.30 14.30
C SER A 119 -3.48 -26.79 14.07
N VAL A 120 -3.28 -27.93 13.41
CA VAL A 120 -1.95 -28.47 13.10
C VAL A 120 -1.42 -27.81 11.83
N ALA A 121 -2.22 -27.71 10.77
CA ALA A 121 -1.84 -27.01 9.55
C ALA A 121 -1.58 -25.51 9.81
N TYR A 122 -2.42 -24.88 10.64
CA TYR A 122 -2.27 -23.49 11.07
C TYR A 122 -0.96 -23.25 11.82
N MET A 123 -0.68 -24.02 12.89
CA MET A 123 0.55 -23.85 13.67
C MET A 123 1.80 -24.15 12.84
N ASN A 124 1.76 -25.13 11.94
CA ASN A 124 2.86 -25.41 11.00
C ASN A 124 3.08 -24.23 10.03
N ARG A 125 2.01 -23.63 9.50
CA ARG A 125 2.08 -22.46 8.62
C ARG A 125 2.67 -21.25 9.34
N ILE A 126 2.18 -20.93 10.53
CA ILE A 126 2.69 -19.79 11.33
C ILE A 126 4.17 -20.01 11.68
N SER A 127 4.56 -21.22 12.11
CA SER A 127 5.95 -21.57 12.42
C SER A 127 6.89 -21.41 11.20
N LEU A 128 6.43 -21.80 10.00
CA LEU A 128 7.18 -21.59 8.76
C LEU A 128 7.38 -20.10 8.44
N ILE A 129 6.34 -19.27 8.60
CA ILE A 129 6.43 -17.83 8.35
C ILE A 129 7.34 -17.15 9.38
N GLN A 130 7.23 -17.53 10.66
CA GLN A 130 8.12 -17.05 11.73
C GLN A 130 9.58 -17.39 11.42
N SER A 131 9.89 -18.66 11.11
CA SER A 131 11.24 -19.11 10.74
C SER A 131 11.83 -18.31 9.58
N LYS A 132 11.03 -18.03 8.55
CA LYS A 132 11.44 -17.24 7.38
C LYS A 132 11.70 -15.78 7.73
N ASN A 133 10.76 -15.13 8.44
CA ASN A 133 10.89 -13.75 8.89
C ASN A 133 12.08 -13.56 9.85
N ASP A 134 12.33 -14.51 10.75
CA ASP A 134 13.47 -14.50 11.66
C ASP A 134 14.81 -14.68 10.93
N SER A 135 14.82 -15.35 9.76
CA SER A 135 16.03 -15.52 8.92
C SER A 135 16.46 -14.28 8.14
N ILE A 136 15.60 -13.26 7.99
CA ILE A 136 15.94 -11.97 7.35
C ILE A 136 16.96 -11.21 8.23
N ILE A 137 18.19 -11.04 7.74
CA ILE A 137 19.27 -10.31 8.42
C ILE A 137 19.66 -9.10 7.56
N SER A 138 18.82 -8.07 7.58
CA SER A 138 19.08 -6.80 6.88
C SER A 138 19.68 -5.74 7.82
N THR A 139 20.41 -4.80 7.23
CA THR A 139 20.83 -3.53 7.85
C THR A 139 19.97 -2.34 7.43
N GLN A 140 18.99 -2.54 6.55
CA GLN A 140 18.16 -1.49 5.97
C GLN A 140 16.87 -1.28 6.77
N ASN A 141 16.54 -0.02 7.04
CA ASN A 141 15.37 0.34 7.87
C ASN A 141 14.06 -0.20 7.29
N PHE A 142 13.86 -0.14 5.97
CA PHE A 142 12.63 -0.61 5.32
C PHE A 142 12.38 -2.12 5.50
N GLU A 143 13.41 -2.95 5.35
CA GLU A 143 13.33 -4.40 5.58
C GLU A 143 13.24 -4.76 7.08
N ILE A 144 13.96 -4.03 7.95
CA ILE A 144 13.89 -4.19 9.40
C ILE A 144 12.48 -3.88 9.92
N ASN A 145 11.89 -2.77 9.48
CA ASN A 145 10.53 -2.36 9.83
C ASN A 145 9.50 -3.40 9.40
N GLU A 146 9.61 -3.92 8.18
CA GLU A 146 8.71 -4.95 7.68
C GLU A 146 8.84 -6.26 8.48
N LYS A 147 10.07 -6.69 8.80
CA LYS A 147 10.32 -7.84 9.69
C LYS A 147 9.68 -7.67 11.07
N ILE A 148 9.80 -6.48 11.67
CA ILE A 148 9.20 -6.17 12.99
C ILE A 148 7.68 -6.30 12.93
N ILE A 149 7.02 -5.69 11.94
CA ILE A 149 5.56 -5.74 11.82
C ILE A 149 5.05 -7.13 11.45
N ASN A 150 5.76 -7.88 10.59
CA ASN A 150 5.45 -9.28 10.31
C ASN A 150 5.40 -10.10 11.63
N ASN A 151 6.36 -9.91 12.54
CA ASN A 151 6.37 -10.57 13.84
C ASN A 151 5.18 -10.16 14.74
N TYR A 152 4.74 -8.89 14.70
CA TYR A 152 3.54 -8.46 15.44
C TYR A 152 2.23 -8.95 14.80
N ILE A 153 2.13 -9.05 13.48
CA ILE A 153 1.01 -9.70 12.79
C ILE A 153 0.94 -11.17 13.24
N LEU A 154 2.03 -11.93 13.15
CA LEU A 154 2.08 -13.34 13.58
C LEU A 154 1.72 -13.50 15.07
N LYS A 155 2.15 -12.57 15.94
CA LYS A 155 1.75 -12.54 17.35
C LYS A 155 0.24 -12.37 17.53
N THR A 156 -0.37 -11.37 16.85
CA THR A 156 -1.82 -11.12 16.95
C THR A 156 -2.67 -12.21 16.28
N MET A 157 -2.16 -12.89 15.24
CA MET A 157 -2.78 -14.07 14.65
C MET A 157 -2.78 -15.29 15.61
N LEU A 158 -1.79 -15.41 16.49
CA LEU A 158 -1.73 -16.48 17.50
C LEU A 158 -2.48 -16.15 18.80
N GLN A 159 -2.48 -14.88 19.23
CA GLN A 159 -2.83 -14.47 20.59
C GLN A 159 -3.90 -13.36 20.65
N GLY A 160 -4.39 -12.89 19.50
CA GLY A 160 -5.28 -11.73 19.38
C GLY A 160 -4.57 -10.38 19.54
N VAL A 161 -5.22 -9.30 19.10
CA VAL A 161 -4.70 -7.93 19.20
C VAL A 161 -4.36 -7.49 20.64
N ALA A 162 -5.10 -7.99 21.63
CA ALA A 162 -4.89 -7.71 23.04
C ALA A 162 -3.55 -8.26 23.61
N SER A 163 -2.82 -9.07 22.85
CA SER A 163 -1.47 -9.53 23.20
C SER A 163 -0.36 -8.50 22.96
N LEU A 164 -0.65 -7.42 22.22
CA LEU A 164 0.30 -6.33 21.99
C LEU A 164 0.52 -5.55 23.30
N THR A 165 1.77 -5.52 23.76
CA THR A 165 2.24 -4.65 24.84
C THR A 165 2.24 -3.19 24.36
N ASP A 166 2.25 -2.24 25.29
CA ASP A 166 2.14 -0.83 24.93
C ASP A 166 3.38 -0.31 24.19
N ILE A 167 4.56 -0.93 24.40
CA ILE A 167 5.78 -0.66 23.61
C ILE A 167 5.62 -1.15 22.15
N GLU A 168 5.04 -2.33 21.94
CA GLU A 168 4.79 -2.83 20.58
C GLU A 168 3.75 -1.95 19.87
N LYS A 169 2.72 -1.45 20.57
CA LYS A 169 1.77 -0.45 20.04
C LYS A 169 2.46 0.86 19.70
N GLU A 170 3.33 1.39 20.57
CA GLU A 170 4.09 2.63 20.31
C GLU A 170 4.95 2.49 19.03
N ILE A 171 5.57 1.33 18.81
CA ILE A 171 6.32 1.03 17.58
C ILE A 171 5.39 0.96 16.35
N ILE A 172 4.24 0.28 16.45
CA ILE A 172 3.25 0.19 15.38
C ILE A 172 2.70 1.58 15.03
N ASP A 173 2.34 2.39 16.03
CA ASP A 173 1.80 3.75 15.86
C ASP A 173 2.84 4.66 15.19
N THR A 174 4.09 4.64 15.68
CA THR A 174 5.21 5.42 15.12
C THR A 174 5.46 5.05 13.66
N LEU A 175 5.51 3.76 13.34
CA LEU A 175 5.75 3.28 11.99
C LEU A 175 4.55 3.51 11.05
N ALA A 176 3.31 3.41 11.55
CA ALA A 176 2.11 3.70 10.78
C ALA A 176 2.03 5.18 10.33
N PHE A 177 2.43 6.11 11.21
CA PHE A 177 2.56 7.55 10.91
C PHE A 177 3.86 7.94 10.19
N SER A 178 4.73 6.98 9.84
CA SER A 178 5.98 7.25 9.12
C SER A 178 5.78 7.25 7.60
N CYS A 179 6.72 7.85 6.86
CA CYS A 179 6.70 7.88 5.40
C CYS A 179 7.14 6.53 4.77
N PRO A 180 6.34 5.91 3.87
CA PRO A 180 6.70 4.66 3.18
C PRO A 180 8.04 4.71 2.45
N PHE A 181 8.34 5.79 1.71
CA PHE A 181 9.60 5.96 0.96
C PHE A 181 10.88 5.94 1.83
N LEU A 182 10.75 6.06 3.17
CA LEU A 182 11.86 5.96 4.12
C LEU A 182 11.84 4.65 4.93
N ASN A 183 10.66 4.05 5.10
CA ASN A 183 10.40 3.02 6.11
C ASN A 183 9.79 1.72 5.56
N GLY A 184 9.61 1.62 4.24
CA GLY A 184 9.23 0.42 3.50
C GLY A 184 7.76 0.05 3.58
N SER A 185 7.38 -1.07 2.94
CA SER A 185 6.00 -1.58 2.92
C SER A 185 5.45 -1.87 4.34
N GLY A 186 6.36 -2.14 5.29
CA GLY A 186 6.07 -2.27 6.72
C GLY A 186 5.26 -1.12 7.32
N VAL A 187 5.38 0.11 6.81
CA VAL A 187 4.52 1.26 7.17
C VAL A 187 3.03 0.92 7.00
N TYR A 188 2.65 0.41 5.84
CA TYR A 188 1.24 0.14 5.56
C TYR A 188 0.73 -1.09 6.33
N LYS A 189 1.58 -2.11 6.51
CA LYS A 189 1.27 -3.24 7.39
C LYS A 189 1.02 -2.78 8.83
N ALA A 190 1.78 -1.79 9.32
CA ALA A 190 1.56 -1.18 10.64
C ALA A 190 0.21 -0.47 10.71
N ARG A 191 -0.22 0.25 9.65
CA ARG A 191 -1.55 0.89 9.58
C ARG A 191 -2.70 -0.13 9.67
N VAL A 192 -2.60 -1.27 8.96
CA VAL A 192 -3.59 -2.35 9.04
C VAL A 192 -3.64 -2.96 10.44
N LEU A 193 -2.48 -3.21 11.05
CA LEU A 193 -2.40 -3.74 12.41
C LEU A 193 -2.95 -2.75 13.44
N GLN A 194 -2.67 -1.46 13.30
CA GLN A 194 -3.21 -0.40 14.16
C GLN A 194 -4.74 -0.31 14.09
N ALA A 195 -5.32 -0.44 12.89
CA ALA A 195 -6.77 -0.40 12.69
C ALA A 195 -7.53 -1.52 13.45
N SER A 196 -6.82 -2.53 13.98
CA SER A 196 -7.40 -3.56 14.86
C SER A 196 -7.54 -3.14 16.34
N TYR A 197 -6.92 -2.03 16.76
CA TYR A 197 -7.07 -1.45 18.11
C TYR A 197 -7.37 0.05 18.17
N SER A 198 -7.21 0.80 17.07
CA SER A 198 -7.51 2.23 16.97
C SER A 198 -8.58 2.52 15.92
N SER A 199 -9.53 3.39 16.25
CA SER A 199 -10.67 3.71 15.38
C SER A 199 -10.42 4.92 14.47
N SER A 200 -10.62 4.74 13.17
CA SER A 200 -10.82 5.83 12.20
C SER A 200 -9.67 6.84 12.05
N ILE A 201 -8.42 6.39 12.18
CA ILE A 201 -7.26 7.16 11.73
C ILE A 201 -7.18 7.12 10.21
N ASN A 202 -6.95 8.28 9.59
CA ASN A 202 -6.69 8.42 8.16
C ASN A 202 -5.23 8.81 7.93
N TYR A 203 -4.63 8.28 6.88
CA TYR A 203 -3.24 8.52 6.51
C TYR A 203 -3.20 9.28 5.18
N ASN A 204 -2.52 10.42 5.15
CA ASN A 204 -2.18 11.10 3.91
C ASN A 204 -0.67 10.99 3.69
N ASP A 205 -0.25 10.04 2.85
CA ASP A 205 1.17 9.80 2.56
C ASP A 205 1.88 11.03 1.97
N TRP A 206 1.14 11.88 1.25
CA TRP A 206 1.66 13.16 0.73
C TRP A 206 2.11 14.08 1.86
N ASP A 207 1.23 14.33 2.85
CA ASP A 207 1.55 15.18 3.99
C ASP A 207 2.61 14.52 4.88
N ILE A 208 2.51 13.22 5.13
CA ILE A 208 3.45 12.47 5.99
C ILE A 208 4.87 12.50 5.41
N CYS A 209 5.02 12.24 4.11
CA CYS A 209 6.31 12.25 3.45
C CYS A 209 6.88 13.65 3.27
N HIS A 210 6.08 14.66 2.95
CA HIS A 210 6.56 16.05 2.88
C HIS A 210 6.95 16.61 4.26
N ASN A 211 6.23 16.28 5.32
CA ASN A 211 6.66 16.59 6.69
C ASN A 211 7.93 15.83 7.10
N SER A 212 8.23 14.71 6.43
CA SER A 212 9.51 13.97 6.54
C SER A 212 10.60 14.50 5.59
N GLY A 213 10.30 15.53 4.78
CA GLY A 213 11.21 16.12 3.79
C GLY A 213 11.37 15.36 2.47
N VAL A 214 10.46 14.44 2.14
CA VAL A 214 10.55 13.53 0.98
C VAL A 214 9.60 13.93 -0.14
N TYR A 215 10.11 14.53 -1.22
CA TYR A 215 9.30 15.06 -2.32
C TYR A 215 9.45 14.18 -3.57
N LYS A 216 8.55 13.20 -3.81
CA LYS A 216 8.63 12.37 -5.04
C LYS A 216 8.52 13.28 -6.27
N ASN A 217 9.48 13.12 -7.18
CA ASN A 217 9.72 13.97 -8.37
C ASN A 217 10.23 15.40 -8.08
N GLY A 218 10.69 15.72 -6.87
CA GLY A 218 11.34 17.00 -6.54
C GLY A 218 10.39 18.19 -6.40
N TYR A 219 9.08 17.97 -6.28
CA TYR A 219 8.09 19.02 -6.02
C TYR A 219 8.12 19.45 -4.55
N THR A 220 9.06 20.32 -4.18
CA THR A 220 9.36 20.74 -2.78
C THR A 220 8.21 21.43 -2.02
N ASN A 221 7.01 21.51 -2.59
CA ASN A 221 5.85 22.15 -1.98
C ASN A 221 4.51 21.65 -2.60
N PRO A 222 3.57 21.08 -1.82
CA PRO A 222 2.20 20.76 -2.27
C PRO A 222 1.43 21.93 -2.91
N PHE A 223 1.74 23.15 -2.47
CA PHE A 223 1.09 24.37 -2.94
C PHE A 223 1.78 24.94 -4.19
N GLU A 224 2.90 24.33 -4.63
CA GLU A 224 3.46 24.47 -5.98
C GLU A 224 2.97 23.35 -6.90
N ILE A 225 1.64 23.20 -6.97
CA ILE A 225 1.01 22.99 -8.29
C ILE A 225 1.24 24.30 -9.08
N GLY A 226 2.48 24.48 -9.53
CA GLY A 226 2.86 25.50 -10.48
C GLY A 226 2.15 25.19 -11.78
N ILE A 227 0.99 25.85 -12.00
CA ILE A 227 0.24 25.73 -13.24
C ILE A 227 1.24 26.01 -14.36
N ASP A 228 1.46 24.99 -15.20
CA ASP A 228 2.53 24.98 -16.22
C ASP A 228 2.63 26.37 -16.90
N PRO A 229 3.82 27.01 -16.92
CA PRO A 229 3.99 28.31 -17.56
C PRO A 229 3.49 28.36 -19.01
N LEU A 230 3.55 27.25 -19.75
CA LEU A 230 2.98 27.13 -21.09
C LEU A 230 1.45 27.09 -21.05
N LEU A 231 0.84 26.34 -20.13
CA LEU A 231 -0.60 26.36 -19.87
C LEU A 231 -1.11 27.75 -19.42
N LEU A 232 -0.41 28.44 -18.51
CA LEU A 232 -0.72 29.83 -18.13
C LEU A 232 -0.64 30.78 -19.32
N GLN A 233 0.39 30.63 -20.17
CA GLN A 233 0.55 31.43 -21.39
C GLN A 233 -0.54 31.12 -22.43
N ALA A 234 -0.93 29.85 -22.59
CA ALA A 234 -2.01 29.41 -23.47
C ALA A 234 -3.37 29.94 -22.99
N LEU A 235 -3.69 29.81 -21.70
CA LEU A 235 -4.91 30.37 -21.10
C LEU A 235 -4.96 31.89 -21.24
N GLY A 236 -3.85 32.58 -21.00
CA GLY A 236 -3.71 34.02 -21.24
C GLY A 236 -4.00 34.40 -22.70
N SER A 237 -3.57 33.58 -23.66
CA SER A 237 -3.81 33.81 -25.10
C SER A 237 -5.29 33.69 -25.51
N VAL A 238 -6.06 32.84 -24.85
CA VAL A 238 -7.53 32.74 -25.04
C VAL A 238 -8.32 33.72 -24.16
N GLY A 239 -7.65 34.54 -23.34
CA GLY A 239 -8.27 35.56 -22.50
C GLY A 239 -8.86 35.02 -21.20
N ILE A 240 -8.31 33.92 -20.68
CA ILE A 240 -8.59 33.35 -19.35
C ILE A 240 -7.38 33.64 -18.45
N LYS A 241 -7.63 34.08 -17.21
CA LYS A 241 -6.62 34.22 -16.17
C LYS A 241 -7.03 33.37 -14.97
N LEU A 242 -6.13 32.50 -14.54
CA LEU A 242 -6.24 31.80 -13.26
C LEU A 242 -5.42 32.59 -12.23
N TYR A 243 -6.01 32.82 -11.06
CA TYR A 243 -5.29 33.39 -9.92
C TYR A 243 -4.80 32.26 -9.00
N PRO A 244 -3.54 32.27 -8.54
CA PRO A 244 -3.09 31.37 -7.49
C PRO A 244 -3.97 31.50 -6.25
N ASN A 245 -4.30 30.37 -5.62
CA ASN A 245 -5.06 30.32 -4.38
C ASN A 245 -4.21 29.63 -3.28
N PRO A 246 -3.40 30.38 -2.51
CA PRO A 246 -2.55 29.83 -1.46
C PRO A 246 -3.30 29.18 -0.28
N ALA A 247 -4.63 29.29 -0.22
CA ALA A 247 -5.46 28.76 0.86
C ALA A 247 -6.29 27.52 0.46
N SER A 248 -6.19 27.06 -0.79
CA SER A 248 -6.91 25.89 -1.35
C SER A 248 -8.45 25.88 -1.26
N THR A 249 -9.09 26.94 -0.71
CA THR A 249 -10.56 27.03 -0.51
C THR A 249 -11.39 27.42 -1.74
N SER A 250 -10.85 28.18 -2.70
CA SER A 250 -11.61 28.65 -3.87
C SER A 250 -10.70 29.05 -5.05
N ILE A 251 -10.96 28.52 -6.26
CA ILE A 251 -10.27 28.93 -7.48
C ILE A 251 -10.97 30.17 -8.07
N THR A 252 -10.20 31.23 -8.36
CA THR A 252 -10.70 32.45 -9.00
C THR A 252 -10.28 32.51 -10.46
N ILE A 253 -11.25 32.70 -11.36
CA ILE A 253 -11.07 32.68 -12.82
C ILE A 253 -11.64 33.97 -13.43
N ASP A 254 -10.76 34.81 -13.97
CA ASP A 254 -11.14 35.94 -14.83
C ASP A 254 -11.22 35.44 -16.29
N TYR A 255 -12.26 35.77 -17.03
CA TYR A 255 -12.38 35.35 -18.44
C TYR A 255 -13.14 36.35 -19.32
N ILE A 256 -12.64 36.59 -20.53
CA ILE A 256 -13.26 37.51 -21.49
C ILE A 256 -14.21 36.74 -22.41
N LEU A 257 -15.51 36.81 -22.13
CA LEU A 257 -16.56 36.28 -23.00
C LEU A 257 -16.64 37.05 -24.35
N LYS A 258 -15.84 36.63 -25.34
CA LYS A 258 -15.94 37.06 -26.75
C LYS A 258 -17.20 36.49 -27.44
N LYS A 259 -18.39 36.82 -26.91
CA LYS A 259 -19.73 36.65 -27.48
C LYS A 259 -19.99 35.32 -28.24
N MET A 260 -19.54 34.20 -27.69
CA MET A 260 -19.99 32.89 -28.16
C MET A 260 -21.46 32.65 -27.75
N LYS A 261 -22.25 32.04 -28.63
CA LYS A 261 -23.67 31.77 -28.37
C LYS A 261 -23.81 30.59 -27.41
N GLN A 262 -24.17 30.88 -26.16
CA GLN A 262 -24.50 29.94 -25.09
C GLN A 262 -23.41 28.92 -24.74
N LEU A 263 -22.86 29.04 -23.52
CA LEU A 263 -22.33 27.88 -22.80
C LEU A 263 -23.47 27.31 -21.96
N ASN A 264 -23.78 26.02 -22.15
CA ASN A 264 -24.64 25.27 -21.24
C ASN A 264 -23.74 24.37 -20.39
N PHE A 265 -23.69 24.63 -19.08
CA PHE A 265 -23.15 23.66 -18.14
C PHE A 265 -24.27 22.70 -17.75
N HIS A 266 -24.06 21.41 -17.97
CA HIS A 266 -24.86 20.37 -17.35
C HIS A 266 -24.21 19.97 -16.03
N LEU A 267 -25.02 19.92 -14.98
CA LEU A 267 -24.73 19.30 -13.70
C LEU A 267 -25.28 17.86 -13.72
#